data_AF-T0YE11-F1
#
_entry.id   AF-T0YE11-F1
#
_cell.length_a   1.000
_cell.length_b   1.000
_cell.length_c   1.000
_cell.angle_alpha   90.00
_cell.angle_beta   90.00
_cell.angle_gamma   90.00
#
_symmetry.space_group_name_H-M   'P 1'
#
loop_
_entity.id
_entity.type
_entity.pdbx_description
1 polymer ?
#
loop_
_entity_poly.entity_id
_entity_poly.type
_entity_poly.pdbx_seq_one_letter_code
_entity_poly.pdbx_strand_id
1 'polypeptide(L)'
;MRGAYVLLIGAALVLAWRFTRTRAGLELLLAAALLWWLVALAWITWAPQRVGRAAAALAGVCALVPAWVALARLRLAGGAEWVLFCLLLVWVADIGAYFTGRRFGRTRLAPRVSPAKTWEGALGGLLCCIPVAVAGSFWFSVPLGRFLALCLAAAGFSIV
;
A
#
# COMPACT_ATOMS: atom_id res chain seq x y z
N MET A 1 -17.63 5.41 -21.61
CA MET A 1 -17.26 4.54 -20.46
C MET A 1 -16.13 5.11 -19.60
N ARG A 2 -15.00 5.58 -20.16
CA ARG A 2 -13.90 6.17 -19.36
C ARG A 2 -14.29 7.45 -18.61
N GLY A 3 -15.04 8.36 -19.25
CA GLY A 3 -15.51 9.60 -18.61
C GLY A 3 -16.41 9.35 -17.38
N ALA A 4 -17.34 8.40 -17.48
CA ALA A 4 -18.22 8.03 -16.36
C ALA A 4 -17.42 7.48 -15.15
N TYR A 5 -16.36 6.70 -15.40
CA TYR A 5 -15.49 6.20 -14.34
C TYR A 5 -14.68 7.31 -13.66
N VAL A 6 -14.18 8.28 -14.42
CA VAL A 6 -13.50 9.46 -13.85
C VAL A 6 -14.44 10.28 -12.99
N LEU A 7 -15.68 10.51 -13.46
CA LEU A 7 -16.71 11.19 -12.67
C LEU A 7 -17.07 10.42 -11.39
N LEU A 8 -17.16 9.09 -11.47
CA LEU A 8 -17.39 8.23 -10.31
C LEU A 8 -16.26 8.38 -9.27
N ILE A 9 -14.99 8.30 -9.69
CA ILE A 9 -13.85 8.52 -8.80
C ILE A 9 -13.91 9.93 -8.20
N GLY A 10 -14.13 10.96 -9.02
CA GLY A 10 -14.19 12.35 -8.54
C GLY A 10 -15.28 12.55 -7.49
N ALA A 11 -16.48 12.03 -7.74
CA ALA A 11 -17.59 12.06 -6.78
C ALA A 11 -17.23 11.30 -5.49
N ALA A 12 -16.67 10.09 -5.62
CA ALA A 12 -16.24 9.28 -4.48
C ALA A 12 -15.18 9.98 -3.63
N LEU A 13 -14.19 10.64 -4.25
CA LEU A 13 -13.17 11.42 -3.54
C LEU A 13 -13.78 12.59 -2.76
N VAL A 14 -14.71 13.34 -3.36
CA VAL A 14 -15.40 14.46 -2.68
C VAL A 14 -16.23 13.96 -1.51
N LEU A 15 -16.99 12.88 -1.70
CA LEU A 15 -17.81 12.28 -0.64
C LEU A 15 -16.94 11.73 0.49
N ALA A 16 -15.89 10.97 0.16
CA ALA A 16 -14.94 10.44 1.14
C ALA A 16 -14.22 11.56 1.90
N TRP A 17 -13.84 12.65 1.22
CA TRP A 17 -13.23 13.82 1.86
C TRP A 17 -14.16 14.45 2.90
N ARG A 18 -15.44 14.64 2.54
CA ARG A 18 -16.45 15.19 3.45
C ARG A 18 -16.71 14.25 4.63
N PHE A 19 -16.87 12.95 4.36
CA PHE A 19 -17.14 11.93 5.37
C PHE A 19 -16.00 11.81 6.38
N THR A 20 -14.75 11.83 5.92
CA THR A 20 -13.57 11.69 6.79
C THR A 20 -13.20 12.95 7.57
N ARG A 21 -13.98 14.04 7.48
CA ARG A 21 -13.75 15.24 8.31
C ARG A 21 -13.80 14.91 9.79
N THR A 22 -14.63 13.96 10.19
CA THR A 22 -14.67 13.44 11.56
C THR A 22 -13.63 12.33 11.73
N ARG A 23 -13.08 12.21 12.94
CA ARG A 23 -12.14 11.12 13.29
C ARG A 23 -12.77 9.74 13.09
N ALA A 24 -14.00 9.56 13.54
CA ALA A 24 -14.74 8.30 13.35
C ALA A 24 -14.94 7.94 11.87
N GLY A 25 -15.22 8.93 11.01
CA GLY A 25 -15.34 8.70 9.58
C GLY A 25 -14.02 8.28 8.93
N LEU A 26 -12.91 8.88 9.36
CA LEU A 26 -11.57 8.48 8.91
C LEU A 26 -11.22 7.05 9.37
N GLU A 27 -11.42 6.73 10.65
CA GLU A 27 -11.14 5.40 11.19
C GLU A 27 -11.98 4.31 10.50
N LEU A 28 -13.27 4.57 10.24
CA LEU A 28 -14.12 3.64 9.50
C LEU A 28 -13.65 3.43 8.06
N LEU A 29 -13.28 4.50 7.36
CA LEU A 29 -12.79 4.40 5.98
C LEU A 29 -11.47 3.63 5.90
N LEU A 30 -10.54 3.86 6.84
CA LEU A 30 -9.28 3.13 6.91
C LEU A 30 -9.49 1.66 7.28
N ALA A 31 -10.40 1.35 8.21
CA ALA A 31 -10.76 -0.02 8.54
C ALA A 31 -11.41 -0.75 7.35
N ALA A 32 -12.32 -0.09 6.63
CA ALA A 32 -12.92 -0.63 5.42
C ALA A 32 -11.88 -0.85 4.32
N ALA A 33 -10.91 0.06 4.16
CA ALA A 33 -9.81 -0.09 3.22
C ALA A 33 -8.89 -1.27 3.58
N LEU A 34 -8.57 -1.43 4.86
CA LEU A 34 -7.78 -2.57 5.34
C LEU A 34 -8.50 -3.89 5.07
N LEU A 35 -9.79 -3.96 5.39
CA LEU A 35 -10.62 -5.12 5.09
C LEU A 35 -10.67 -5.40 3.59
N TRP A 36 -10.85 -4.36 2.77
CA TRP A 36 -10.81 -4.48 1.32
C TRP A 36 -9.47 -5.04 0.83
N TRP A 37 -8.34 -4.58 1.36
CA TRP A 37 -7.02 -5.10 0.99
C TRP A 37 -6.86 -6.59 1.35
N LEU A 38 -7.40 -7.04 2.49
CA LEU A 38 -7.43 -8.46 2.86
C LEU A 38 -8.31 -9.28 1.90
N VAL A 39 -9.47 -8.74 1.51
CA VAL A 39 -10.36 -9.37 0.52
C VAL A 39 -9.68 -9.43 -0.84
N ALA A 40 -9.02 -8.34 -1.28
CA ALA A 40 -8.29 -8.29 -2.53
C ALA A 40 -7.13 -9.30 -2.56
N LEU A 41 -6.43 -9.47 -1.44
CA LEU A 41 -5.37 -10.46 -1.25
C LEU A 41 -5.89 -11.90 -1.45
N ALA A 42 -6.98 -12.25 -0.76
CA ALA A 42 -7.64 -13.54 -0.88
C ALA A 42 -8.19 -13.75 -2.30
N TRP A 43 -8.72 -12.68 -2.89
CA TRP A 43 -9.23 -12.73 -4.25
C TRP A 43 -8.11 -13.00 -5.25
N ILE A 44 -6.99 -12.28 -5.22
CA ILE A 44 -5.87 -12.46 -6.17
C ILE A 44 -5.28 -13.89 -6.11
N THR A 45 -5.26 -14.50 -4.94
CA THR A 45 -4.72 -15.85 -4.76
C THR A 45 -5.66 -16.95 -5.27
N TRP A 46 -6.97 -16.68 -5.37
CA TRP A 46 -8.01 -17.66 -5.72
C TRP A 46 -8.73 -17.33 -7.05
N ALA A 47 -8.51 -16.14 -7.63
CA ALA A 47 -9.27 -15.62 -8.75
C ALA A 47 -8.92 -16.26 -10.11
N PRO A 48 -9.89 -16.33 -11.04
CA PRO A 48 -9.64 -16.63 -12.45
C PRO A 48 -8.84 -15.51 -13.13
N GLN A 49 -8.11 -15.86 -14.20
CA GLN A 49 -7.24 -14.97 -15.01
C GLN A 49 -7.95 -13.74 -15.62
N ARG A 50 -9.28 -13.61 -15.50
CA ARG A 50 -10.08 -12.52 -16.08
C ARG A 50 -11.10 -12.00 -15.08
N VAL A 51 -11.01 -10.71 -14.78
CA VAL A 51 -11.96 -9.97 -13.95
C VAL A 51 -12.84 -9.10 -14.86
N GLY A 52 -14.15 -9.09 -14.61
CA GLY A 52 -15.09 -8.25 -15.36
C GLY A 52 -14.80 -6.76 -15.17
N ARG A 53 -15.15 -5.93 -16.17
CA ARG A 53 -14.88 -4.48 -16.14
C ARG A 53 -15.46 -3.77 -14.92
N ALA A 54 -16.67 -4.14 -14.50
CA ALA A 54 -17.33 -3.55 -13.34
C ALA A 54 -16.62 -3.90 -12.03
N ALA A 55 -16.23 -5.17 -11.87
CA ALA A 55 -15.45 -5.66 -10.74
C ALA A 55 -14.07 -4.98 -10.66
N ALA A 56 -13.37 -4.83 -11.78
CA ALA A 56 -12.11 -4.09 -11.84
C ALA A 56 -12.28 -2.60 -11.50
N ALA A 57 -13.36 -1.97 -11.96
CA ALA A 57 -13.68 -0.58 -11.64
C ALA A 57 -13.97 -0.40 -10.14
N LEU A 58 -14.75 -1.28 -9.53
CA LEU A 58 -15.02 -1.27 -8.08
C LEU A 58 -13.72 -1.45 -7.29
N ALA A 59 -12.88 -2.42 -7.67
CA ALA A 59 -11.59 -2.63 -7.03
C ALA A 59 -10.68 -1.39 -7.12
N GLY A 60 -10.68 -0.72 -8.27
CA GLY A 60 -9.97 0.54 -8.46
C GLY A 60 -10.48 1.65 -7.54
N VAL A 61 -11.80 1.82 -7.39
CA VAL A 61 -12.37 2.81 -6.46
C VAL A 61 -11.99 2.49 -5.02
N CYS A 62 -12.13 1.24 -4.60
CA CYS A 62 -11.81 0.79 -3.24
C CYS A 62 -10.32 0.90 -2.90
N ALA A 63 -9.42 0.88 -3.89
CA ALA A 63 -7.98 1.09 -3.69
C ALA A 63 -7.61 2.59 -3.73
N LEU A 64 -8.05 3.31 -4.76
CA LEU A 64 -7.62 4.68 -5.03
C LEU A 64 -8.19 5.70 -4.05
N VAL A 65 -9.47 5.59 -3.70
CA VAL A 65 -10.14 6.57 -2.83
C VAL A 65 -9.53 6.57 -1.42
N PRO A 66 -9.38 5.42 -0.75
CA PRO A 66 -8.77 5.42 0.58
C PRO A 66 -7.29 5.79 0.57
N ALA A 67 -6.53 5.39 -0.47
CA ALA A 67 -5.12 5.77 -0.61
C ALA A 67 -4.96 7.29 -0.72
N TRP A 68 -5.77 7.95 -1.56
CA TRP A 68 -5.74 9.40 -1.69
C TRP A 68 -6.13 10.10 -0.38
N VAL A 69 -7.21 9.66 0.26
CA VAL A 69 -7.65 10.23 1.54
C VAL A 69 -6.57 10.05 2.61
N ALA A 70 -5.96 8.88 2.73
CA ALA A 70 -4.91 8.61 3.70
C ALA A 70 -3.70 9.53 3.49
N LEU A 71 -3.21 9.67 2.25
CA LEU A 71 -2.08 10.56 1.93
C LEU A 71 -2.41 12.04 2.17
N ALA A 72 -3.62 12.48 1.78
CA ALA A 72 -4.06 13.86 2.01
C ALA A 72 -4.20 14.18 3.51
N ARG A 73 -4.73 13.24 4.30
CA ARG A 73 -4.87 13.38 5.76
C ARG A 73 -3.51 13.34 6.46
N LEU A 74 -2.60 12.48 6.01
CA LEU A 74 -1.23 12.42 6.49
C LEU A 74 -0.50 13.75 6.22
N ARG A 75 -0.67 14.31 5.02
CA ARG A 75 -0.13 15.64 4.66
C ARG A 75 -0.65 16.74 5.57
N LEU A 76 -1.96 16.76 5.86
CA LEU A 76 -2.54 17.79 6.71
C LEU A 76 -2.15 17.64 8.18
N ALA A 77 -1.98 16.41 8.67
CA ALA A 77 -1.67 16.15 10.06
C ALA A 77 -0.17 16.31 10.38
N GLY A 78 0.71 15.85 9.48
CA GLY A 78 2.15 15.82 9.71
C GLY A 78 2.98 16.68 8.76
N GLY A 79 2.42 17.18 7.67
CA GLY A 79 3.16 17.96 6.68
C GLY A 79 3.75 17.11 5.54
N ALA A 80 4.54 17.76 4.68
CA ALA A 80 5.08 17.15 3.45
C ALA A 80 6.04 16.00 3.74
N GLU A 81 6.82 16.14 4.81
CA GLU A 81 7.84 15.19 5.24
C GLU A 81 7.29 13.78 5.51
N TRP A 82 6.10 13.66 6.12
CA TRP A 82 5.48 12.36 6.36
C TRP A 82 5.09 11.65 5.07
N VAL A 83 4.57 12.40 4.10
CA VAL A 83 4.22 11.85 2.78
C VAL A 83 5.49 11.42 2.05
N LEU A 84 6.51 12.27 2.03
CA LEU A 84 7.80 11.96 1.41
C LEU A 84 8.46 10.75 2.07
N PHE A 85 8.37 10.63 3.40
CA PHE A 85 8.87 9.47 4.12
C PHE A 85 8.13 8.19 3.74
N CYS A 86 6.80 8.22 3.67
CA CYS A 86 6.02 7.06 3.20
C CYS A 86 6.40 6.65 1.78
N LEU A 87 6.57 7.60 0.87
CA LEU A 87 7.01 7.33 -0.51
C LEU A 87 8.44 6.76 -0.54
N LEU A 88 9.36 7.36 0.22
CA LEU A 88 10.74 6.89 0.34
C LEU A 88 10.79 5.45 0.84
N LEU A 89 9.97 5.10 1.85
CA LEU A 89 9.91 3.75 2.39
C LEU A 89 9.50 2.74 1.31
N VAL A 90 8.44 3.04 0.54
CA VAL A 90 7.98 2.17 -0.56
C VAL A 90 9.04 2.07 -1.66
N TRP A 91 9.64 3.18 -2.07
CA TRP A 91 10.69 3.18 -3.10
C TRP A 91 11.90 2.35 -2.67
N VAL A 92 12.37 2.50 -1.44
CA VAL A 92 13.49 1.71 -0.93
C VAL A 92 13.13 0.23 -0.82
N ALA A 93 11.89 -0.10 -0.42
CA ALA A 93 11.42 -1.49 -0.42
C ALA A 93 11.47 -2.11 -1.82
N ASP A 94 10.93 -1.42 -2.83
CA ASP A 94 10.85 -1.90 -4.20
C ASP A 94 12.24 -2.04 -4.84
N ILE A 95 13.09 -1.02 -4.64
CA ILE A 95 14.48 -1.03 -5.12
C ILE A 95 15.25 -2.19 -4.47
N GLY A 96 15.16 -2.32 -3.14
CA GLY A 96 15.80 -3.38 -2.38
C GLY A 96 15.35 -4.76 -2.86
N ALA A 97 14.04 -4.95 -3.02
CA ALA A 97 13.47 -6.21 -3.48
C ALA A 97 13.87 -6.54 -4.92
N TYR A 98 13.92 -5.56 -5.81
CA TYR A 98 14.33 -5.75 -7.20
C TYR A 98 15.80 -6.18 -7.30
N PHE A 99 16.72 -5.47 -6.65
CA PHE A 99 18.15 -5.77 -6.77
C PHE A 99 18.53 -7.09 -6.09
N THR A 100 17.99 -7.34 -4.89
CA THR A 100 18.24 -8.59 -4.17
C THR A 100 17.57 -9.78 -4.85
N GLY A 101 16.32 -9.62 -5.31
CA GLY A 101 15.60 -10.63 -6.06
C GLY A 101 16.28 -10.98 -7.39
N ARG A 102 16.82 -9.99 -8.12
CA ARG A 102 17.56 -10.23 -9.36
C ARG A 102 18.89 -10.95 -9.15
N ARG A 103 19.61 -10.63 -8.08
CA ARG A 103 20.96 -11.18 -7.82
C ARG A 103 20.95 -12.51 -7.07
N PHE A 104 20.00 -12.69 -6.15
CA PHE A 104 19.96 -13.82 -5.22
C PHE A 104 18.65 -14.62 -5.28
N GLY A 105 17.67 -14.19 -6.09
CA GLY A 105 16.38 -14.85 -6.19
C GLY A 105 16.48 -16.28 -6.70
N ARG A 106 16.26 -17.24 -5.82
CA ARG A 106 16.24 -18.68 -6.14
C ARG A 106 14.85 -19.25 -5.89
N THR A 107 14.20 -18.81 -4.82
CA THR A 107 12.92 -19.34 -4.37
C THR A 107 11.80 -18.40 -4.76
N ARG A 108 10.94 -18.83 -5.70
CA ARG A 108 9.78 -18.04 -6.12
C ARG A 108 8.78 -17.90 -4.98
N LEU A 109 8.29 -16.69 -4.80
CA LEU A 109 7.40 -16.31 -3.70
C LEU A 109 5.95 -16.71 -3.97
N ALA A 110 5.45 -16.33 -5.15
CA ALA A 110 4.07 -16.57 -5.56
C ALA A 110 3.99 -16.98 -7.05
N PRO A 111 4.41 -18.21 -7.42
CA PRO A 111 4.52 -18.65 -8.82
C PRO A 111 3.24 -18.50 -9.65
N ARG A 112 2.07 -18.59 -9.00
CA ARG A 112 0.75 -18.49 -9.64
C ARG A 112 0.29 -17.03 -9.86
N VAL A 113 0.77 -16.09 -9.05
CA VAL A 113 0.37 -14.67 -9.07
C VAL A 113 1.39 -13.82 -9.80
N SER A 114 2.68 -13.96 -9.45
CA SER A 114 3.78 -13.27 -10.11
C SER A 114 5.03 -14.17 -10.17
N PRO A 115 5.43 -14.65 -11.36
CA PRO A 115 6.58 -15.53 -11.50
C PRO A 115 7.92 -14.84 -11.21
N ALA A 116 7.94 -13.51 -11.16
CA ALA A 116 9.15 -12.71 -10.95
C ALA A 116 9.43 -12.38 -9.47
N LYS A 117 8.46 -12.56 -8.55
CA LYS A 117 8.66 -12.32 -7.11
C LYS A 117 9.41 -13.49 -6.46
N THR A 118 10.41 -13.19 -5.64
CA THR A 118 11.22 -14.18 -4.90
C THR A 118 11.25 -13.88 -3.40
N TRP A 119 11.40 -14.92 -2.56
CA TRP A 119 11.52 -14.75 -1.11
C TRP A 119 12.77 -13.96 -0.74
N GLU A 120 13.87 -14.20 -1.44
CA GLU A 120 15.12 -13.47 -1.22
C GLU A 120 14.97 -11.99 -1.57
N GLY A 121 14.17 -11.67 -2.61
CA GLY A 121 13.77 -10.30 -2.93
C GLY A 121 12.95 -9.65 -1.82
N ALA A 122 11.90 -10.31 -1.35
CA ALA A 122 11.05 -9.77 -0.27
C ALA A 122 11.85 -9.47 1.00
N LEU A 123 12.74 -10.39 1.41
CA LEU A 123 13.64 -10.19 2.54
C LEU A 123 14.63 -9.05 2.30
N GLY A 124 15.21 -8.95 1.11
CA GLY A 124 16.10 -7.86 0.76
C GLY A 124 15.43 -6.48 0.81
N GLY A 125 14.20 -6.37 0.29
CA GLY A 125 13.38 -5.16 0.41
C GLY A 125 13.11 -4.77 1.87
N LEU A 126 12.75 -5.75 2.71
CA LEU A 126 12.54 -5.55 4.15
C LEU A 126 13.81 -5.05 4.85
N LEU A 127 14.96 -5.69 4.59
CA LEU A 127 16.24 -5.29 5.18
C LEU A 127 16.66 -3.89 4.72
N CYS A 128 16.44 -3.52 3.46
CA CYS A 128 16.69 -2.18 2.95
C CYS A 128 15.81 -1.10 3.62
N CYS A 129 14.62 -1.46 4.12
CA CYS A 129 13.75 -0.52 4.84
C CYS A 129 14.21 -0.25 6.29
N ILE A 130 15.03 -1.12 6.89
CA ILE A 130 15.48 -0.96 8.29
C ILE A 130 16.22 0.37 8.49
N PRO A 131 17.24 0.74 7.68
CA PRO A 131 17.88 2.05 7.78
C PRO A 131 16.91 3.23 7.66
N VAL A 132 15.91 3.13 6.77
CA VAL A 132 14.87 4.16 6.59
C VAL A 132 13.98 4.26 7.83
N ALA A 133 13.58 3.13 8.41
CA ALA A 133 12.82 3.08 9.65
C ALA A 133 13.58 3.67 10.84
N VAL A 134 14.88 3.39 10.94
CA VAL A 134 15.77 3.97 11.95
C VAL A 134 15.89 5.48 11.76
N ALA A 135 16.18 5.94 10.54
CA ALA A 135 16.26 7.36 10.22
C ALA A 135 14.93 8.09 10.52
N GLY A 136 13.80 7.49 10.17
CA GLY A 136 12.47 8.01 10.48
C GLY A 136 12.18 8.06 11.99
N SER A 137 12.66 7.07 12.75
CA SER A 137 12.53 7.07 14.21
C SER A 137 13.20 8.28 14.85
N PHE A 138 14.42 8.61 14.42
CA PHE A 138 15.14 9.79 14.89
C PHE A 138 14.50 11.09 14.38
N TRP A 139 14.14 11.15 13.10
CA TRP A 139 13.59 12.38 12.49
C TRP A 139 12.24 12.78 13.07
N PHE A 140 11.31 11.82 13.18
CA PHE A 140 9.95 12.08 13.64
C PHE A 140 9.79 11.93 15.16
N SER A 141 10.86 11.56 15.88
CA SER A 141 10.81 11.26 17.32
C SER A 141 9.72 10.23 17.68
N VAL A 142 9.47 9.27 16.77
CA VAL A 142 8.50 8.19 16.94
C VAL A 142 9.23 6.88 17.22
N PRO A 143 8.72 6.02 18.13
CA PRO A 143 9.40 4.77 18.46
C PRO A 143 9.66 3.89 17.24
N LEU A 144 10.89 3.37 17.14
CA LEU A 144 11.34 2.50 16.04
C LEU A 144 10.39 1.33 15.80
N GLY A 145 9.81 0.75 16.85
CA GLY A 145 8.86 -0.35 16.76
C GLY A 145 7.65 -0.05 15.84
N ARG A 146 7.18 1.20 15.78
CA ARG A 146 6.08 1.59 14.88
C ARG A 146 6.52 1.59 13.41
N PHE A 147 7.73 2.04 13.12
CA PHE A 147 8.28 2.01 11.76
C PHE A 147 8.65 0.59 11.33
N LEU A 148 9.16 -0.25 12.24
CA LEU A 148 9.38 -1.67 11.94
C LEU A 148 8.05 -2.40 11.67
N ALA A 149 7.00 -2.12 12.45
CA ALA A 149 5.67 -2.65 12.18
C ALA A 149 5.15 -2.22 10.79
N LEU A 150 5.39 -0.96 10.41
CA LEU A 150 5.04 -0.47 9.07
C LEU A 150 5.82 -1.19 7.96
N CYS A 151 7.12 -1.44 8.15
CA CYS A 151 7.95 -2.19 7.20
C CYS A 151 7.46 -3.64 7.05
N LEU A 152 7.12 -4.30 8.16
CA LEU A 152 6.58 -5.66 8.16
C LEU A 152 5.21 -5.72 7.48
N ALA A 153 4.33 -4.76 7.75
CA ALA A 153 3.03 -4.67 7.09
C ALA A 153 3.20 -4.47 5.58
N ALA A 154 4.06 -3.53 5.17
CA ALA A 154 4.35 -3.28 3.76
C ALA A 154 4.95 -4.52 3.06
N ALA A 155 5.88 -5.21 3.70
CA ALA A 155 6.46 -6.45 3.18
C ALA A 155 5.41 -7.56 3.09
N GLY A 156 4.55 -7.72 4.10
CA GLY A 156 3.45 -8.67 4.13
C GLY A 156 2.47 -8.48 2.96
N PHE A 157 2.07 -7.24 2.69
CA PHE A 157 1.22 -6.90 1.54
C PHE A 157 1.94 -7.03 0.20
N SER A 158 3.26 -6.81 0.14
CA SER A 158 4.06 -6.93 -1.09
C SER A 158 4.30 -8.39 -1.52
N ILE A 159 4.24 -9.33 -0.58
CA ILE A 159 4.48 -10.76 -0.84
C ILE A 159 3.47 -11.35 -1.83
N VAL A 160 2.23 -10.86 -1.85
CA VAL A 160 1.15 -11.29 -2.75
C VAL A 160 0.98 -10.26 -3.85
#